data_AF-A0A183EI92-F1
#
_entry.id   AF-A0A183EI92-F1
#
_cell.length_a   1.000
_cell.length_b   1.000
_cell.length_c   1.000
_cell.angle_alpha   90.00
_cell.angle_beta   90.00
_cell.angle_gamma   90.00
#
_symmetry.space_group_name_H-M   'P 1'
#
loop_
_entity.id
_entity.type
_entity.pdbx_description
1 polymer ?
#
loop_
_entity_poly.entity_id
_entity_poly.type
_entity_poly.pdbx_seq_one_letter_code
_entity_poly.pdbx_strand_id
1 'polypeptide(L)' 'MFLKDVDWGSLDYLIIDTPPGTSDEHISTVQFLQVCSLDGAIVVTTPQEVSLLDVRKEVNQFLP' A
#
# COMPACT_ATOMS: atom_id res chain seq x y z
N MET A 1 -13.26 -2.97 -10.73
CA MET A 1 -11.95 -2.83 -10.06
C MET A 1 -11.95 -3.73 -8.83
N PHE A 2 -10.99 -4.66 -8.75
CA PHE A 2 -11.01 -5.87 -7.92
C PHE A 2 -11.38 -5.69 -6.42
N LEU A 3 -10.96 -4.61 -5.76
CA LEU A 3 -11.19 -4.44 -4.30
C LEU A 3 -12.64 -4.12 -3.90
N LYS A 4 -13.39 -3.39 -4.75
CA LYS A 4 -14.79 -2.98 -4.50
C LYS A 4 -15.82 -3.98 -5.03
N ASP A 5 -15.43 -4.78 -6.00
CA ASP A 5 -16.32 -5.75 -6.66
C ASP A 5 -16.32 -7.11 -5.97
N VAL A 6 -15.56 -7.25 -4.87
CA VAL A 6 -15.50 -8.45 -4.04
C VAL A 6 -16.39 -8.29 -2.83
N ASP A 7 -17.27 -9.26 -2.61
CA ASP A 7 -18.06 -9.37 -1.39
C ASP A 7 -17.23 -10.02 -0.29
N TRP A 8 -16.69 -9.19 0.60
CA TRP A 8 -15.85 -9.60 1.71
C TRP A 8 -16.65 -10.07 2.94
N GLY A 9 -17.96 -9.78 3.00
CA GLY A 9 -18.77 -10.03 4.19
C GLY A 9 -18.31 -9.23 5.43
N SER A 10 -18.42 -9.85 6.61
CA SER A 10 -17.90 -9.27 7.86
C SER A 10 -16.42 -9.58 8.03
N LEU A 11 -15.57 -8.56 8.03
CA LEU A 11 -14.13 -8.67 8.28
C LEU A 11 -13.73 -7.85 9.51
N ASP A 12 -12.92 -8.45 10.38
CA ASP A 12 -12.22 -7.72 11.44
C ASP A 12 -10.99 -6.97 10.89
N TYR A 13 -10.32 -7.57 9.88
CA TYR A 13 -9.11 -7.03 9.26
C TYR A 13 -9.04 -7.40 7.78
N LEU A 14 -8.52 -6.48 6.96
CA LEU A 14 -8.20 -6.71 5.54
C LEU A 14 -6.72 -6.38 5.31
N ILE A 15 -5.93 -7.39 4.93
CA ILE A 15 -4.51 -7.22 4.60
C ILE A 15 -4.38 -7.22 3.08
N ILE A 16 -3.68 -6.22 2.56
CA ILE A 16 -3.46 -6.03 1.12
C ILE A 16 -1.96 -6.06 0.86
N ASP A 17 -1.52 -7.07 0.11
CA ASP A 17 -0.14 -7.18 -0.35
C ASP A 17 -0.01 -6.45 -1.68
N THR A 18 0.69 -5.32 -1.68
CA THR A 18 0.94 -4.54 -2.89
C THR A 18 2.27 -4.99 -3.52
N PRO A 19 2.32 -5.25 -4.84
CA PRO A 19 3.56 -5.64 -5.50
C PRO A 19 4.63 -4.54 -5.33
N PRO A 20 5.92 -4.90 -5.25
CA PRO A 20 6.98 -3.93 -5.00
C PRO A 20 7.20 -2.98 -6.20
N GLY A 21 7.51 -1.72 -5.91
CA GLY A 21 8.07 -0.75 -6.87
C GLY A 21 7.09 0.31 -7.39
N THR A 22 7.65 1.38 -7.96
CA THR A 22 6.93 2.61 -8.34
C THR A 22 6.15 2.51 -9.66
N SER A 23 5.70 1.32 -10.05
CA SER A 23 4.93 1.14 -11.29
C SER A 23 3.55 1.80 -11.17
N ASP A 24 2.95 2.19 -12.29
CA ASP A 24 1.63 2.86 -12.31
C ASP A 24 0.53 2.03 -11.61
N GLU A 25 0.66 0.70 -11.63
CA GLU A 25 -0.23 -0.24 -10.95
C GLU A 25 -0.16 -0.11 -9.41
N HIS A 26 1.06 0.04 -8.88
CA HIS A 26 1.27 0.24 -7.44
C HIS A 26 0.70 1.60 -7.01
N ILE A 27 1.00 2.68 -7.75
CA ILE A 27 0.53 4.03 -7.43
C ILE A 27 -1.00 4.09 -7.42
N SER A 28 -1.65 3.49 -8.43
CA SER A 28 -3.11 3.45 -8.53
C SER A 28 -3.75 2.71 -7.36
N THR A 29 -3.10 1.65 -6.87
CA THR A 29 -3.56 0.90 -5.68
C THR A 29 -3.42 1.73 -4.41
N VAL A 30 -2.29 2.40 -4.20
CA VAL A 30 -2.06 3.26 -3.03
C VAL A 30 -3.04 4.43 -2.99
N GLN A 31 -3.22 5.13 -4.10
CA GLN A 31 -4.17 6.25 -4.20
C GLN A 31 -5.60 5.80 -3.92
N PHE A 32 -5.98 4.61 -4.38
CA PHE A 32 -7.30 4.06 -4.09
C PHE A 32 -7.46 3.72 -2.60
N LEU A 33 -6.44 3.14 -1.98
CA LEU A 33 -6.46 2.81 -0.55
C LEU A 33 -6.52 4.06 0.35
N GLN A 34 -5.93 5.18 -0.09
CA GLN A 34 -6.09 6.47 0.60
C GLN A 34 -7.55 6.92 0.67
N VAL A 35 -8.34 6.66 -0.38
CA VAL A 35 -9.78 6.99 -0.41
C VAL A 35 -10.61 6.04 0.48
N CYS A 36 -10.08 4.84 0.78
CA CYS A 36 -10.73 3.81 1.59
C CYS A 36 -10.48 3.92 3.10
N SER A 37 -9.82 4.99 3.58
CA SER A 37 -9.52 5.21 5.01
C SER A 37 -8.75 4.05 5.66
N LEU A 38 -7.51 3.83 5.23
CA LEU A 38 -6.57 2.90 5.88
C LEU A 38 -6.28 3.30 7.33
N ASP A 39 -6.30 2.33 8.25
CA ASP A 39 -5.83 2.51 9.64
C ASP A 39 -4.30 2.66 9.72
N GLY A 40 -3.56 2.11 8.76
CA GLY A 40 -2.11 2.18 8.71
C GLY A 40 -1.49 1.34 7.60
N ALA A 41 -0.17 1.39 7.50
CA ALA A 41 0.63 0.63 6.54
C ALA A 41 1.84 -0.03 7.21
N ILE A 42 2.21 -1.23 6.75
CA ILE A 42 3.41 -1.92 7.17
C ILE A 42 4.37 -1.92 5.98
N VAL A 43 5.55 -1.32 6.15
CA VAL A 43 6.59 -1.27 5.11
C VAL A 43 7.67 -2.31 5.43
N VAL A 44 7.88 -3.24 4.50
CA VAL A 44 8.92 -4.28 4.61
C VAL A 44 10.12 -3.87 3.78
N THR A 45 11.31 -3.87 4.38
CA THR A 45 12.55 -3.49 3.69
C THR A 45 13.74 -4.31 4.14
N THR A 46 14.85 -4.13 3.44
CA THR A 46 16.13 -4.75 3.74
C THR A 46 17.16 -3.67 4.14
N PRO A 47 18.27 -4.00 4.82
CA PRO A 47 19.17 -3.00 5.40
C PRO A 47 20.01 -2.19 4.40
N GLN A 48 19.95 -2.52 3.11
CA GLN A 48 20.74 -1.86 2.08
C GLN A 48 20.27 -0.42 1.87
N GLU A 49 21.22 0.48 1.66
CA GLU A 49 20.96 1.92 1.51
C GLU A 49 19.99 2.23 0.36
N VAL A 50 20.04 1.46 -0.74
CA VAL A 50 19.11 1.58 -1.86
C VAL A 50 17.67 1.28 -1.42
N SER A 51 17.45 0.20 -0.66
CA SER A 51 16.13 -0.16 -0.14
C SER A 51 15.57 0.89 0.83
N LEU A 52 16.43 1.53 1.61
CA LEU A 52 16.03 2.60 2.55
C LEU A 52 15.56 3.86 1.81
N LEU A 53 16.16 4.18 0.66
CA LEU A 53 15.74 5.32 -0.16
C LEU A 53 14.33 5.11 -0.74
N ASP A 54 14.01 3.89 -1.15
CA ASP A 54 12.69 3.57 -1.69
C ASP A 54 11.61 3.57 -0.60
N VAL A 55 11.91 3.03 0.60
CA VAL A 55 11.03 3.12 1.77
C VAL A 55 10.65 4.55 2.10
N ARG A 56 11.61 5.49 2.06
CA ARG A 56 11.33 6.90 2.36
C ARG A 56 10.35 7.52 1.38
N LYS A 57 10.40 7.13 0.09
CA LYS A 57 9.44 7.61 -0.91
C LYS A 57 8.05 7.05 -0.64
N GLU A 58 7.96 5.74 -0.36
CA GLU A 58 6.68 5.07 -0.06
C GLU A 58 6.02 5.64 1.18
N VAL A 59 6.77 5.86 2.27
CA VAL A 59 6.23 6.47 3.50
C VAL A 59 5.64 7.86 3.23
N ASN A 60 6.31 8.68 2.41
CA ASN A 60 5.81 10.00 2.02
C ASN A 60 4.59 9.94 1.07
N GLN A 61 4.38 8.83 0.36
CA GLN A 61 3.18 8.66 -0.46
C GLN A 61 1.98 8.25 0.38
N PHE A 62 2.16 7.41 1.39
CA PHE A 62 1.08 6.93 2.25
C PHE A 62 0.71 7.91 3.36
N LEU A 63 1.67 8.66 3.89
CA LEU A 63 1.47 9.60 4.99
C LEU A 63 1.64 11.05 4.46
N PRO A 64 0.65 11.94 4.65
CA PRO A 64 0.76 13.35 4.30
C PRO A 64 1.79 14.10 5.14
#